data_AF-A0A9X1LSB3-F1
#
_entry.id   AF-A0A9X1LSB3-F1
#
_cell.length_a   1.000
_cell.length_b   1.000
_cell.length_c   1.000
_cell.angle_alpha   90.00
_cell.angle_beta   90.00
_cell.angle_gamma   90.00
#
_symmetry.space_group_name_H-M   'P 1'
#
loop_
_entity.id
_entity.type
_entity.pdbx_description
1 polymer ?
#
loop_
_entity_poly.entity_id
_entity_poly.type
_entity_poly.pdbx_seq_one_letter_code
_entity_poly.pdbx_strand_id
1 'polypeptide(L)'
;MKSGWNFDRLSVTSSRVDMPAPVASDYIDAPNDLVRGLRAWALLVQFGVGHPWRAEPLEAGISSEDAYEDANGCALVILDGFDRLANDSRVIGHLVAFLCDMEIEGAPGQWTVAAAAAKWPLEDRERWTATPCPECDCKTVRIKPPRGVKSPARFRCTTCDWERSDRDDSGLWAEIFADEVHARDIPLGDKDRTTAHDPRWMTLADAAKLAGVTGSRVHGWADQGSVRRSAEGRYWREDVQARAGALGVDRLLAAMDTEGAAVDAAA
;
A
#
# COMPACT_ATOMS: atom_id res chain seq x y z
N MET A 1 -23.41 -4.78 -25.40
CA MET A 1 -24.32 -4.09 -24.46
C MET A 1 -23.67 -4.14 -23.08
N LYS A 2 -23.25 -3.00 -22.53
CA LYS A 2 -22.70 -2.90 -21.17
C LYS A 2 -23.88 -2.76 -20.21
N SER A 3 -24.21 -3.80 -19.45
CA SER A 3 -25.19 -3.68 -18.36
C SER A 3 -24.51 -3.01 -17.17
N GLY A 4 -24.50 -1.68 -17.18
CA GLY A 4 -24.03 -0.85 -16.08
C GLY A 4 -25.05 -0.80 -14.95
N TRP A 5 -25.23 -1.91 -14.23
CA TRP A 5 -25.93 -1.87 -12.95
C TRP A 5 -24.93 -1.50 -11.86
N ASN A 6 -24.97 -0.24 -11.46
CA ASN A 6 -24.16 0.29 -10.36
C ASN A 6 -24.99 0.17 -9.08
N PHE A 7 -24.92 -0.99 -8.41
CA PHE A 7 -25.67 -1.29 -7.18
C PHE A 7 -25.14 -0.52 -5.95
N ASP A 8 -23.96 0.09 -6.04
CA ASP A 8 -23.25 0.83 -4.97
C ASP A 8 -24.03 2.02 -4.36
N ARG A 9 -25.16 2.42 -4.96
CA ARG A 9 -26.00 3.53 -4.47
C ARG A 9 -27.35 3.10 -3.89
N LEU A 10 -27.64 1.80 -3.88
CA LEU A 10 -28.88 1.28 -3.31
C LEU A 10 -28.65 0.89 -1.86
N SER A 11 -28.65 1.90 -0.96
CA SER A 11 -28.91 1.61 0.45
C SER A 11 -30.38 1.22 0.59
N VAL A 12 -30.68 0.02 1.03
CA VAL A 12 -32.06 -0.36 1.37
C VAL A 12 -32.42 0.32 2.68
N THR A 13 -33.00 1.51 2.59
CA THR A 13 -33.53 2.24 3.75
C THR A 13 -34.92 1.71 4.08
N SER A 14 -35.03 1.06 5.24
CA SER A 14 -36.30 0.60 5.81
C SER A 14 -36.63 1.47 7.02
N SER A 15 -37.87 1.92 7.14
CA SER A 15 -38.39 2.70 8.26
C SER A 15 -38.92 1.84 9.43
N ARG A 16 -38.68 0.52 9.42
CA ARG A 16 -39.15 -0.42 10.46
C ARG A 16 -38.05 -0.70 11.50
N VAL A 17 -38.42 -0.60 12.78
CA VAL A 17 -37.55 -0.76 13.96
C VAL A 17 -36.98 -2.18 14.10
N ASP A 18 -37.65 -3.20 13.54
CA ASP A 18 -37.24 -4.61 13.65
C ASP A 18 -36.36 -5.10 12.49
N MET A 19 -35.92 -4.23 11.58
CA MET A 19 -35.03 -4.62 10.48
C MET A 19 -33.56 -4.37 10.83
N PRO A 20 -32.63 -5.26 10.43
CA PRO A 20 -31.20 -5.04 10.63
C PRO A 20 -30.76 -3.73 9.97
N ALA A 21 -29.74 -3.09 10.55
CA ALA A 21 -29.19 -1.82 10.06
C ALA A 21 -28.89 -1.90 8.55
N PRO A 22 -29.06 -0.81 7.78
CA PRO A 22 -28.82 -0.82 6.34
C PRO A 22 -27.39 -1.29 6.04
N VAL A 23 -27.29 -2.50 5.50
CA VAL A 23 -26.03 -3.10 5.06
C VAL A 23 -25.88 -2.81 3.57
N ALA A 24 -24.66 -2.52 3.10
CA ALA A 24 -24.42 -2.42 1.66
C ALA A 24 -24.83 -3.75 0.99
N SER A 25 -25.53 -3.68 -0.14
CA SER A 25 -26.07 -4.85 -0.87
C SER A 25 -25.03 -5.94 -1.10
N ASP A 26 -23.78 -5.53 -1.32
CA ASP A 26 -22.68 -6.46 -1.60
C ASP A 26 -22.37 -7.40 -0.41
N TYR A 27 -22.63 -6.99 0.83
CA TYR A 27 -22.49 -7.88 1.99
C TYR A 27 -23.66 -8.86 2.11
N ILE A 28 -24.81 -8.55 1.50
CA ILE A 28 -25.97 -9.45 1.42
C ILE A 28 -25.69 -10.55 0.39
N ASP A 29 -24.95 -10.23 -0.67
CA ASP A 29 -24.59 -11.18 -1.73
C ASP A 29 -23.33 -12.01 -1.41
N ALA A 30 -22.47 -11.58 -0.49
CA ALA A 30 -21.24 -12.30 -0.13
C ALA A 30 -21.46 -13.75 0.33
N PRO A 31 -22.46 -14.10 1.17
CA PRO A 31 -22.77 -15.49 1.49
C PRO A 31 -23.19 -16.31 0.26
N ASN A 32 -23.96 -15.71 -0.65
CA ASN A 32 -24.38 -16.35 -1.88
C ASN A 32 -23.18 -16.65 -2.79
N ASP A 33 -22.25 -15.70 -2.94
CA ASP A 33 -21.02 -15.88 -3.71
C ASP A 33 -20.10 -16.95 -3.10
N LEU A 34 -19.99 -17.00 -1.77
CA LEU A 34 -19.21 -18.04 -1.07
C LEU A 34 -19.78 -19.43 -1.33
N VAL A 35 -21.09 -19.63 -1.16
CA VAL A 35 -21.72 -20.93 -1.41
C VAL A 35 -21.64 -21.31 -2.88
N ARG A 36 -21.85 -20.35 -3.79
CA ARG A 36 -21.69 -20.57 -5.22
C ARG A 36 -20.25 -20.97 -5.59
N GLY A 37 -19.25 -20.39 -4.94
CA GLY A 37 -17.85 -20.78 -5.06
C GLY A 37 -17.60 -22.21 -4.56
N LEU A 38 -18.10 -22.56 -3.37
CA LEU A 38 -17.99 -23.90 -2.81
C LEU A 38 -18.69 -24.95 -3.69
N ARG A 39 -19.88 -24.65 -4.21
CA ARG A 39 -20.59 -25.51 -5.17
C ARG A 39 -19.76 -25.70 -6.44
N ALA A 40 -19.23 -24.63 -7.02
CA ALA A 40 -18.39 -24.72 -8.22
C ALA A 40 -17.16 -25.62 -7.99
N TRP A 41 -16.52 -25.50 -6.83
CA TRP A 41 -15.38 -26.33 -6.44
C TRP A 41 -15.77 -27.79 -6.22
N ALA A 42 -16.87 -28.06 -5.51
CA ALA A 42 -17.37 -29.41 -5.32
C ALA A 42 -17.71 -30.10 -6.65
N LEU A 43 -18.35 -29.37 -7.58
CA LEU A 43 -18.64 -29.85 -8.93
C LEU A 43 -17.35 -30.15 -9.71
N LEU A 44 -16.33 -29.28 -9.60
CA LEU A 44 -15.02 -29.52 -10.22
C LEU A 44 -14.34 -30.78 -9.64
N VAL A 45 -14.39 -30.98 -8.33
CA VAL A 45 -13.83 -32.16 -7.66
C VAL A 45 -14.53 -33.44 -8.12
N GLN A 46 -15.86 -33.40 -8.17
CA GLN A 46 -16.69 -34.55 -8.49
C GLN A 46 -16.66 -34.91 -9.98
N PHE A 47 -16.72 -33.92 -10.87
CA PHE A 47 -16.89 -34.12 -12.31
C PHE A 47 -15.66 -33.77 -13.16
N GLY A 48 -14.66 -33.09 -12.58
CA GLY A 48 -13.40 -32.74 -13.24
C GLY A 48 -13.45 -31.46 -14.09
N VAL A 49 -12.31 -31.13 -14.69
CA VAL A 49 -11.99 -29.85 -15.39
C VAL A 49 -12.92 -29.50 -16.56
N GLY A 50 -13.67 -30.47 -17.09
CA GLY A 50 -14.64 -30.23 -18.17
C GLY A 50 -16.00 -29.70 -17.70
N HIS A 51 -16.24 -29.64 -16.40
CA HIS A 51 -17.49 -29.14 -15.87
C HIS A 51 -17.52 -27.59 -15.93
N PRO A 52 -18.60 -26.96 -16.43
CA PRO A 52 -18.70 -25.52 -16.44
C PRO A 52 -18.67 -24.96 -15.02
N TRP A 53 -17.99 -23.81 -14.84
CA TRP A 53 -17.91 -23.08 -13.56
C TRP A 53 -19.26 -22.55 -13.04
N ARG A 54 -20.35 -22.75 -13.80
CA ARG A 54 -21.68 -22.29 -13.43
C ARG A 54 -22.27 -23.18 -12.35
N ALA A 55 -22.07 -22.77 -11.11
CA ALA A 55 -22.92 -23.19 -10.00
C ALA A 55 -24.10 -22.22 -9.87
N GLU A 56 -25.27 -22.78 -9.59
CA GLU A 56 -26.46 -22.00 -9.26
C GLU A 56 -26.25 -21.26 -7.93
N PRO A 57 -26.79 -20.05 -7.79
CA PRO A 57 -26.79 -19.33 -6.52
C PRO A 57 -27.67 -20.03 -5.46
N LEU A 58 -27.57 -19.57 -4.22
CA LEU A 58 -28.54 -19.87 -3.18
C LEU A 58 -29.95 -19.44 -3.61
N GLU A 59 -30.96 -20.21 -3.22
CA GLU A 59 -32.35 -19.86 -3.49
C GLU A 59 -32.75 -18.61 -2.69
N ALA A 60 -33.51 -17.71 -3.33
CA ALA A 60 -33.97 -16.50 -2.66
C ALA A 60 -34.90 -16.86 -1.49
N GLY A 61 -34.55 -16.41 -0.29
CA GLY A 61 -35.32 -16.71 0.93
C GLY A 61 -34.99 -18.06 1.56
N ILE A 62 -33.90 -18.73 1.14
CA ILE A 62 -33.39 -19.93 1.79
C ILE A 62 -33.15 -19.68 3.29
N SER A 63 -33.44 -20.68 4.12
CA SER A 63 -33.15 -20.60 5.55
C SER A 63 -31.64 -20.64 5.80
N SER A 64 -31.20 -20.10 6.94
CA SER A 64 -29.78 -20.17 7.32
C SER A 64 -29.31 -21.62 7.57
N GLU A 65 -30.21 -22.51 7.99
CA GLU A 65 -29.93 -23.92 8.21
C GLU A 65 -29.70 -24.63 6.87
N ASP A 66 -30.61 -24.48 5.91
CA ASP A 66 -30.47 -25.08 4.57
C ASP A 66 -29.24 -24.55 3.83
N ALA A 67 -28.97 -23.24 3.94
CA ALA A 67 -27.77 -22.63 3.36
C ALA A 67 -26.48 -23.19 3.98
N TYR A 68 -26.50 -23.46 5.30
CA TYR A 68 -25.39 -24.12 5.98
C TYR A 68 -25.23 -25.58 5.52
N GLU A 69 -26.31 -26.34 5.44
CA GLU A 69 -26.27 -27.75 5.01
C GLU A 69 -25.71 -27.89 3.59
N ASP A 70 -26.12 -27.00 2.68
CA ASP A 70 -25.62 -26.98 1.31
C ASP A 70 -24.13 -26.59 1.24
N ALA A 71 -23.72 -25.54 1.95
CA ALA A 71 -22.31 -25.14 2.05
C ALA A 71 -21.45 -26.27 2.64
N ASN A 72 -21.93 -26.91 3.71
CA ASN A 72 -21.26 -28.02 4.39
C ASN A 72 -21.18 -29.25 3.48
N GLY A 73 -22.24 -29.58 2.74
CA GLY A 73 -22.25 -30.67 1.76
C GLY A 73 -21.18 -30.46 0.68
N CYS A 74 -21.06 -29.25 0.16
CA CYS A 74 -20.00 -28.89 -0.79
C CYS A 74 -18.60 -29.04 -0.17
N ALA A 75 -18.42 -28.57 1.08
CA ALA A 75 -17.16 -28.70 1.79
C ALA A 75 -16.76 -30.17 2.00
N LEU A 76 -17.72 -31.04 2.35
CA LEU A 76 -17.48 -32.47 2.52
C LEU A 76 -17.02 -33.14 1.23
N VAL A 77 -17.61 -32.80 0.07
CA VAL A 77 -17.16 -33.30 -1.24
C VAL A 77 -15.71 -32.89 -1.53
N ILE A 78 -15.36 -31.64 -1.24
CA ILE A 78 -14.00 -31.12 -1.46
C ILE A 78 -13.00 -31.84 -0.53
N LEU A 79 -13.36 -32.05 0.74
CA LEU A 79 -12.53 -32.73 1.72
C LEU A 79 -12.36 -34.22 1.40
N ASP A 80 -13.41 -34.91 0.96
CA ASP A 80 -13.34 -36.31 0.53
C ASP A 80 -12.46 -36.46 -0.73
N GLY A 81 -12.49 -35.47 -1.62
CA GLY A 81 -11.62 -35.38 -2.78
C GLY A 81 -10.20 -34.88 -2.50
N PHE A 82 -9.83 -34.60 -1.25
CA PHE A 82 -8.58 -33.89 -0.92
C PHE A 82 -7.33 -34.62 -1.42
N ASP A 83 -7.25 -35.94 -1.27
CA ASP A 83 -6.09 -36.71 -1.74
C ASP A 83 -5.92 -36.61 -3.26
N ARG A 84 -7.03 -36.60 -4.01
CA ARG A 84 -7.00 -36.38 -5.45
C ARG A 84 -6.54 -34.96 -5.77
N LEU A 85 -7.08 -33.96 -5.08
CA LEU A 85 -6.68 -32.57 -5.25
C LEU A 85 -5.17 -32.40 -5.03
N ALA A 86 -4.66 -32.87 -3.90
CA ALA A 86 -3.24 -32.75 -3.53
C ALA A 86 -2.30 -33.37 -4.56
N ASN A 87 -2.75 -34.38 -5.30
CA ASN A 87 -1.93 -35.12 -6.27
C ASN A 87 -2.26 -34.80 -7.75
N ASP A 88 -3.26 -33.97 -8.04
CA ASP A 88 -3.64 -33.56 -9.40
C ASP A 88 -3.37 -32.07 -9.62
N SER A 89 -2.20 -31.77 -10.18
CA SER A 89 -1.75 -30.41 -10.45
C SER A 89 -2.66 -29.65 -11.42
N ARG A 90 -3.39 -30.35 -12.30
CA ARG A 90 -4.35 -29.70 -13.20
C ARG A 90 -5.56 -29.23 -12.42
N VAL A 91 -6.13 -30.08 -11.57
CA VAL A 91 -7.30 -29.70 -10.77
C VAL A 91 -6.95 -28.59 -9.77
N ILE A 92 -5.76 -28.66 -9.14
CA ILE A 92 -5.25 -27.53 -8.32
C ILE A 92 -5.12 -26.26 -9.16
N GLY A 93 -4.55 -26.33 -10.36
CA GLY A 93 -4.41 -25.15 -11.23
C GLY A 93 -5.76 -24.48 -11.52
N HIS A 94 -6.80 -25.29 -11.76
CA HIS A 94 -8.16 -24.79 -11.95
C HIS A 94 -8.76 -24.17 -10.68
N LEU A 95 -8.52 -24.75 -9.50
CA LEU A 95 -8.97 -24.16 -8.23
C LEU A 95 -8.21 -22.84 -7.92
N VAL A 96 -6.92 -22.78 -8.22
CA VAL A 96 -6.10 -21.58 -8.04
C VAL A 96 -6.59 -20.45 -8.95
N ALA A 97 -7.07 -20.73 -10.15
CA ALA A 97 -7.69 -19.72 -11.02
C ALA A 97 -8.83 -18.97 -10.31
N PHE A 98 -9.66 -19.66 -9.51
CA PHE A 98 -10.72 -18.99 -8.72
C PHE A 98 -10.17 -18.00 -7.67
N LEU A 99 -8.97 -18.26 -7.14
CA LEU A 99 -8.34 -17.38 -6.17
C LEU A 99 -7.60 -16.21 -6.84
N CYS A 100 -6.94 -16.49 -7.96
CA CYS A 100 -5.97 -15.57 -8.56
C CYS A 100 -6.50 -14.77 -9.75
N ASP A 101 -7.50 -15.26 -10.48
CA ASP A 101 -7.97 -14.62 -11.70
C ASP A 101 -9.04 -13.57 -11.40
N MET A 102 -8.94 -12.41 -12.04
CA MET A 102 -9.92 -11.33 -11.93
C MET A 102 -11.28 -11.68 -12.56
N GLU A 103 -11.26 -12.52 -13.60
CA GLU A 103 -12.45 -13.00 -14.31
C GLU A 103 -12.23 -14.46 -14.71
N ILE A 104 -13.27 -15.29 -14.61
CA ILE A 104 -13.22 -16.70 -14.99
C ILE A 104 -13.84 -16.88 -16.38
N GLU A 105 -13.09 -17.46 -17.30
CA GLU A 105 -13.58 -17.79 -18.64
C GLU A 105 -14.79 -18.75 -18.56
N GLY A 106 -15.88 -18.40 -19.25
CA GLY A 106 -17.14 -19.17 -19.23
C GLY A 106 -18.10 -18.86 -18.06
N ALA A 107 -17.66 -18.07 -17.08
CA ALA A 107 -18.49 -17.61 -15.96
C ALA A 107 -18.31 -16.09 -15.69
N PRO A 108 -18.64 -15.22 -16.68
CA PRO A 108 -18.53 -13.78 -16.49
C PRO A 108 -19.44 -13.29 -15.37
N GLY A 109 -18.91 -12.44 -14.48
CA GLY A 109 -19.63 -11.88 -13.34
C GLY A 109 -19.68 -12.78 -12.11
N GLN A 110 -19.02 -13.94 -12.11
CA GLN A 110 -18.77 -14.69 -10.89
C GLN A 110 -17.72 -13.96 -10.04
N TRP A 111 -17.95 -13.87 -8.74
CA TRP A 111 -17.01 -13.28 -7.80
C TRP A 111 -15.78 -14.18 -7.64
N THR A 112 -14.59 -13.59 -7.64
CA THR A 112 -13.31 -14.25 -7.36
C THR A 112 -12.59 -13.53 -6.23
N VAL A 113 -11.66 -14.21 -5.55
CA VAL A 113 -10.89 -13.57 -4.47
C VAL A 113 -10.05 -12.40 -5.01
N ALA A 114 -9.48 -12.54 -6.21
CA ALA A 114 -8.75 -11.45 -6.87
C ALA A 114 -9.67 -10.26 -7.22
N ALA A 115 -10.85 -10.51 -7.79
CA ALA A 115 -11.82 -9.46 -8.09
C ALA A 115 -12.26 -8.72 -6.81
N ALA A 116 -12.45 -9.46 -5.72
CA ALA A 116 -12.76 -8.92 -4.42
C ALA A 116 -11.63 -8.06 -3.87
N ALA A 117 -10.40 -8.58 -3.87
CA ALA A 117 -9.23 -7.87 -3.39
C ALA A 117 -8.94 -6.61 -4.22
N ALA A 118 -9.23 -6.63 -5.52
CA ALA A 118 -9.13 -5.44 -6.36
C ALA A 118 -10.21 -4.39 -6.04
N LYS A 119 -11.46 -4.83 -5.82
CA LYS A 119 -12.58 -3.95 -5.49
C LYS A 119 -12.44 -3.36 -4.08
N TRP A 120 -12.16 -4.21 -3.09
CA TRP A 120 -11.92 -3.90 -1.67
C TRP A 120 -10.50 -4.29 -1.25
N PRO A 121 -9.49 -3.50 -1.65
CA PRO A 121 -8.13 -3.79 -1.24
C PRO A 121 -8.01 -3.65 0.26
N LEU A 122 -7.38 -4.66 0.85
CA LEU A 122 -6.96 -4.63 2.25
C LEU A 122 -5.81 -3.63 2.47
N GLU A 123 -5.12 -3.25 1.39
CA GLU A 123 -4.12 -2.18 1.39
C GLU A 123 -4.80 -0.82 1.26
N ASP A 124 -4.39 0.12 2.12
CA ASP A 124 -4.80 1.51 2.01
C ASP A 124 -4.35 2.09 0.65
N ARG A 125 -5.18 2.93 0.05
CA ARG A 125 -4.98 3.47 -1.31
C ARG A 125 -4.29 4.83 -1.25
N GLU A 126 -3.58 5.16 -2.34
CA GLU A 126 -3.07 6.52 -2.51
C GLU A 126 -4.24 7.51 -2.54
N ARG A 127 -4.18 8.52 -1.67
CA ARG A 127 -5.25 9.52 -1.49
C ARG A 127 -4.69 10.94 -1.56
N TRP A 128 -5.59 11.89 -1.68
CA TRP A 128 -5.26 13.32 -1.64
C TRP A 128 -5.70 13.90 -0.30
N THR A 129 -4.90 14.78 0.27
CA THR A 129 -5.25 15.51 1.50
C THR A 129 -5.75 16.91 1.19
N ALA A 130 -6.66 17.40 2.03
CA ALA A 130 -7.11 18.79 2.01
C ALA A 130 -6.08 19.74 2.64
N THR A 131 -5.14 19.21 3.44
CA THR A 131 -4.05 19.98 4.04
C THR A 131 -3.12 20.50 2.94
N PRO A 132 -2.82 21.82 2.91
CA PRO A 132 -1.98 22.39 1.87
C PRO A 132 -0.52 21.94 2.00
N CYS A 133 0.21 22.00 0.88
CA CYS A 133 1.66 21.78 0.87
C CYS A 133 2.37 22.86 1.72
N PRO A 134 3.28 22.50 2.63
CA PRO A 134 3.96 23.45 3.48
C PRO A 134 4.94 24.38 2.74
N GLU A 135 5.38 24.02 1.53
CA GLU A 135 6.31 24.85 0.74
C GLU A 135 5.60 25.81 -0.22
N CYS A 136 4.60 25.31 -0.97
CA CYS A 136 3.96 26.08 -2.05
C CYS A 136 2.49 26.40 -1.79
N ASP A 137 1.96 26.06 -0.62
CA ASP A 137 0.58 26.29 -0.16
C ASP A 137 -0.53 25.73 -1.07
N CYS A 138 -0.18 24.82 -2.00
CA CYS A 138 -1.14 24.20 -2.91
C CYS A 138 -1.80 22.98 -2.26
N LYS A 139 -3.11 22.79 -2.47
CA LYS A 139 -3.90 21.64 -1.97
C LYS A 139 -3.74 20.38 -2.84
N THR A 140 -2.50 20.01 -3.11
CA THR A 140 -2.14 18.94 -4.05
C THR A 140 -1.14 17.97 -3.45
N VAL A 141 -1.25 17.71 -2.14
CA VAL A 141 -0.42 16.70 -1.47
C VAL A 141 -1.08 15.33 -1.61
N ARG A 142 -0.36 14.42 -2.25
CA ARG A 142 -0.72 13.02 -2.39
C ARG A 142 -0.08 12.22 -1.25
N ILE A 143 -0.92 11.49 -0.53
CA ILE A 143 -0.53 10.54 0.51
C ILE A 143 -0.45 9.16 -0.11
N LYS A 144 0.72 8.54 0.00
CA LYS A 144 0.93 7.13 -0.29
C LYS A 144 1.08 6.38 1.03
N PRO A 145 0.10 5.56 1.41
CA PRO A 145 0.15 4.83 2.67
C PRO A 145 1.25 3.75 2.66
N PRO A 146 1.67 3.29 3.85
CA PRO A 146 2.70 2.28 3.97
C PRO A 146 2.19 0.92 3.46
N ARG A 147 2.90 0.29 2.53
CA ARG A 147 2.55 -1.05 2.00
C ARG A 147 2.99 -2.23 2.91
N GLY A 148 3.42 -1.94 4.13
CA GLY A 148 3.90 -2.94 5.08
C GLY A 148 4.75 -2.31 6.19
N VAL A 149 5.02 -3.08 7.24
CA VAL A 149 5.62 -2.61 8.51
C VAL A 149 6.92 -1.80 8.33
N LYS A 150 7.73 -2.12 7.31
CA LYS A 150 9.02 -1.47 7.08
C LYS A 150 8.95 -0.28 6.10
N SER A 151 7.88 -0.14 5.34
CA SER A 151 7.73 0.89 4.32
C SER A 151 7.09 2.14 4.94
N PRO A 152 7.72 3.31 4.89
CA PRO A 152 7.11 4.53 5.40
C PRO A 152 5.96 5.01 4.51
N ALA A 153 4.96 5.67 5.11
CA ALA A 153 4.04 6.50 4.35
C ALA A 153 4.81 7.65 3.68
N ARG A 154 4.38 8.08 2.50
CA ARG A 154 4.98 9.21 1.78
C ARG A 154 3.96 10.28 1.48
N PHE A 155 4.36 11.52 1.65
CA PHE A 155 3.61 12.73 1.36
C PHE A 155 4.36 13.46 0.26
N ARG A 156 3.70 13.71 -0.87
CA ARG A 156 4.34 14.38 -2.00
C ARG A 156 3.42 15.42 -2.59
N CYS A 157 3.91 16.64 -2.79
CA CYS A 157 3.20 17.65 -3.56
C CYS A 157 3.30 17.32 -5.05
N THR A 158 2.21 17.52 -5.81
CA THR A 158 2.26 17.37 -7.28
C THR A 158 2.54 18.67 -8.02
N THR A 159 2.66 19.79 -7.30
CA THR A 159 2.90 21.12 -7.87
C THR A 159 4.35 21.58 -7.69
N CYS A 160 5.02 21.16 -6.61
CA CYS A 160 6.44 21.44 -6.36
C CYS A 160 7.21 20.15 -6.04
N ASP A 161 8.50 20.28 -5.73
CA ASP A 161 9.41 19.16 -5.44
C ASP A 161 9.34 18.65 -3.99
N TRP A 162 8.42 19.17 -3.18
CA TRP A 162 8.29 18.77 -1.79
C TRP A 162 7.84 17.31 -1.64
N GLU A 163 8.66 16.50 -0.97
CA GLU A 163 8.37 15.13 -0.57
C GLU A 163 8.88 14.88 0.86
N ARG A 164 8.06 14.26 1.70
CA ARG A 164 8.37 13.85 3.07
C ARG A 164 7.78 12.48 3.37
N SER A 165 8.28 11.84 4.41
CA SER A 165 7.77 10.57 4.93
C SER A 165 7.18 10.73 6.33
N ASP A 166 6.41 9.73 6.77
CA ASP A 166 5.92 9.62 8.16
C ASP A 166 7.04 9.50 9.20
N ARG A 167 8.28 9.23 8.78
CA ARG A 167 9.46 9.17 9.65
C ARG A 167 10.25 10.48 9.66
N ASP A 168 9.97 11.40 8.76
CA ASP A 168 10.62 12.71 8.74
C ASP A 168 10.04 13.62 9.82
N ASP A 169 10.85 14.56 10.31
CA ASP A 169 10.44 15.55 11.32
C ASP A 169 9.82 14.90 12.56
N SER A 170 10.38 13.78 13.02
CA SER A 170 9.92 13.06 14.21
C SER A 170 8.46 12.60 14.15
N GLY A 171 7.92 12.37 12.95
CA GLY A 171 6.51 12.00 12.77
C GLY A 171 5.55 13.17 12.63
N LEU A 172 6.04 14.41 12.62
CA LEU A 172 5.23 15.60 12.43
C LEU A 172 4.31 15.50 11.20
N TRP A 173 4.85 15.02 10.07
CA TRP A 173 4.05 14.92 8.85
C TRP A 173 2.97 13.84 8.95
N ALA A 174 3.22 12.77 9.72
CA ALA A 174 2.20 11.79 10.03
C ALA A 174 1.03 12.44 10.78
N GLU A 175 1.31 13.35 11.72
CA GLU A 175 0.28 14.08 12.47
C GLU A 175 -0.44 15.12 11.61
N ILE A 176 0.29 15.92 10.84
CA ILE A 176 -0.28 16.99 10.00
C ILE A 176 -1.20 16.42 8.90
N PHE A 177 -0.85 15.25 8.37
CA PHE A 177 -1.59 14.60 7.28
C PHE A 177 -2.40 13.38 7.75
N ALA A 178 -2.49 13.13 9.06
CA ALA A 178 -3.42 12.16 9.64
C ALA A 178 -4.84 12.72 9.54
N ASP A 179 -5.61 12.22 8.58
CA ASP A 179 -7.05 12.46 8.53
C ASP A 179 -7.73 11.74 9.71
N GLU A 180 -8.68 12.37 10.42
CA GLU A 180 -9.25 11.82 11.68
C GLU A 180 -9.84 10.41 11.50
N VAL A 181 -10.36 10.10 10.32
CA VAL A 181 -10.93 8.80 9.97
C VAL A 181 -9.83 7.72 9.76
N HIS A 182 -8.62 8.11 9.36
CA HIS A 182 -7.51 7.21 8.97
C HIS A 182 -6.25 7.39 9.83
N ALA A 183 -6.32 8.19 10.90
CA ALA A 183 -5.24 8.44 11.85
C ALA A 183 -4.79 7.17 12.60
N ARG A 184 -5.61 6.11 12.57
CA ARG A 184 -5.29 4.79 13.15
C ARG A 184 -4.33 3.97 12.29
N ASP A 185 -4.22 4.28 10.99
CA ASP A 185 -3.55 3.43 10.01
C ASP A 185 -2.13 3.91 9.68
N ILE A 186 -1.82 5.17 9.99
CA ILE A 186 -0.45 5.69 9.95
C ILE A 186 0.14 5.46 11.34
N PRO A 187 1.24 4.69 11.49
CA PRO A 187 1.93 4.58 12.75
C PRO A 187 2.38 5.98 13.16
N LEU A 188 1.66 6.59 14.10
CA LEU A 188 2.04 7.88 14.65
C LEU A 188 3.43 7.71 15.24
N GLY A 189 4.32 8.66 14.93
CA GLY A 189 5.59 8.77 15.63
C GLY A 189 5.36 8.77 17.13
N ASP A 190 6.38 8.37 17.90
CA ASP A 190 6.33 8.44 19.35
C ASP A 190 5.86 9.84 19.78
N LYS A 191 4.69 9.93 20.43
CA LYS A 191 4.03 11.20 20.77
C LYS A 191 4.88 12.05 21.70
N ASP A 192 5.79 11.41 22.44
CA ASP A 192 6.75 12.09 23.34
C ASP A 192 8.00 12.59 22.60
N ARG A 193 8.13 12.31 21.29
CA ARG A 193 9.25 12.69 20.42
C ARG A 193 8.92 13.73 19.36
N THR A 194 7.71 14.29 19.34
CA THR A 194 7.35 15.38 18.43
C THR A 194 8.08 16.67 18.82
N THR A 195 9.35 16.75 18.45
CA THR A 195 10.11 17.99 18.52
C THR A 195 9.55 18.97 17.49
N ALA A 196 9.31 20.21 17.91
CA ALA A 196 8.91 21.29 17.01
C ALA A 196 9.85 21.32 15.79
N HIS A 197 9.28 21.46 14.59
CA HIS A 197 10.01 21.52 13.34
C HIS A 197 11.12 22.58 13.41
N ASP A 198 12.37 22.16 13.48
CA ASP A 198 13.52 23.04 13.28
C ASP A 198 14.01 22.88 11.83
N PRO A 199 13.79 23.88 10.97
CA PRO A 199 14.08 23.81 9.53
C PRO A 199 15.58 23.66 9.22
N ARG A 200 16.45 23.73 10.24
CA ARG A 200 17.89 23.45 10.12
C ARG A 200 18.22 21.96 10.10
N TRP A 201 17.34 21.09 10.59
CA TRP A 201 17.48 19.65 10.42
C TRP A 201 16.97 19.24 9.03
N MET A 202 17.81 18.57 8.26
CA MET A 202 17.54 18.19 6.88
C MET A 202 17.36 16.68 6.75
N THR A 203 16.51 16.26 5.80
CA THR A 203 16.45 14.85 5.40
C THR A 203 17.79 14.43 4.78
N LEU A 204 18.07 13.12 4.74
CA LEU A 204 19.27 12.60 4.07
C LEU A 204 19.35 13.04 2.61
N ALA A 205 18.21 13.05 1.91
CA ALA A 205 18.12 13.44 0.51
C ALA A 205 18.44 14.92 0.31
N ASP A 206 17.88 15.79 1.16
CA ASP A 206 18.15 17.23 1.10
C ASP A 206 19.61 17.54 1.44
N ALA A 207 20.18 16.84 2.43
CA ALA A 207 21.59 16.98 2.79
C ALA A 207 22.53 16.53 1.65
N ALA A 208 22.21 15.41 1.01
CA ALA A 208 22.94 14.89 -0.15
C ALA A 208 22.88 15.88 -1.33
N LYS A 209 21.68 16.42 -1.61
CA LYS A 209 21.46 17.43 -2.65
C LYS A 209 22.23 18.73 -2.35
N LEU A 210 22.19 19.22 -1.12
CA LEU A 210 22.90 20.43 -0.69
C LEU A 210 24.42 20.28 -0.84
N ALA A 211 24.96 19.12 -0.48
CA ALA A 211 26.39 18.87 -0.53
C ALA A 211 26.89 18.38 -1.91
N GLY A 212 25.99 18.10 -2.86
CA GLY A 212 26.36 17.56 -4.18
C GLY A 212 27.03 16.19 -4.10
N VAL A 213 26.62 15.34 -3.14
CA VAL A 213 27.18 14.00 -2.91
C VAL A 213 26.08 12.96 -2.73
N THR A 214 26.44 11.68 -2.66
CA THR A 214 25.46 10.60 -2.38
C THR A 214 25.05 10.58 -0.90
N GLY A 215 23.84 10.08 -0.62
CA GLY A 215 23.36 9.91 0.76
C GLY A 215 24.29 9.05 1.62
N SER A 216 24.86 7.98 1.06
CA SER A 216 25.81 7.13 1.79
C SER A 216 27.05 7.90 2.29
N ARG A 217 27.49 8.91 1.54
CA ARG A 217 28.63 9.75 1.95
C ARG A 217 28.27 10.68 3.11
N VAL A 218 27.07 11.25 3.09
CA VAL A 218 26.54 12.06 4.20
C VAL A 218 26.38 11.21 5.47
N HIS A 219 25.89 9.97 5.32
CA HIS A 219 25.86 9.00 6.42
C HIS A 219 27.25 8.78 7.03
N GLY A 220 28.25 8.55 6.18
CA GLY A 220 29.64 8.39 6.64
C GLY A 220 30.15 9.60 7.41
N TRP A 221 29.77 10.83 7.06
CA TRP A 221 30.15 12.03 7.82
C TRP A 221 29.52 12.06 9.21
N ALA A 222 28.28 11.61 9.35
CA ALA A 222 27.63 11.50 10.64
C ALA A 222 28.27 10.41 11.51
N ASP A 223 28.59 9.26 10.93
CA ASP A 223 29.26 8.16 11.65
C ASP A 223 30.67 8.58 12.13
N GLN A 224 31.32 9.50 11.40
CA GLN A 224 32.60 10.12 11.78
C GLN A 224 32.45 11.30 12.75
N GLY A 225 31.25 11.61 13.22
CA GLY A 225 30.97 12.76 14.10
C GLY A 225 31.19 14.13 13.46
N SER A 226 31.37 14.17 12.13
CA SER A 226 31.66 15.39 11.39
C SER A 226 30.40 16.17 10.99
N VAL A 227 29.25 15.51 11.03
CA VAL A 227 27.93 16.10 10.84
C VAL A 227 27.05 15.59 11.96
N ARG A 228 26.39 16.50 12.68
CA ARG A 228 25.41 16.08 13.69
C ARG A 228 24.25 15.36 13.02
N ARG A 229 23.88 14.23 13.61
CA ARG A 229 22.73 13.42 13.23
C ARG A 229 21.75 13.33 14.39
N SER A 230 20.48 13.63 14.12
CA SER A 230 19.41 13.51 15.12
C SER A 230 19.06 12.04 15.38
N ALA A 231 18.34 11.77 16.47
CA ALA A 231 17.89 10.40 16.79
C ALA A 231 16.96 9.81 15.70
N GLU A 232 16.28 10.69 14.97
CA GLU A 232 15.36 10.39 13.86
C GLU A 232 16.09 10.27 12.51
N GLY A 233 17.43 10.37 12.50
CA GLY A 233 18.24 10.19 11.29
C GLY A 233 18.34 11.42 10.39
N ARG A 234 18.10 12.63 10.92
CA ARG A 234 18.22 13.89 10.19
C ARG A 234 19.61 14.50 10.37
N TYR A 235 20.00 15.40 9.47
CA TYR A 235 21.35 15.97 9.40
C TYR A 235 21.34 17.47 9.60
N TRP A 236 22.26 18.00 10.40
CA TRP A 236 22.33 19.43 10.67
C TRP A 236 22.85 20.22 9.46
N ARG A 237 22.05 21.17 8.94
CA ARG A 237 22.34 21.93 7.71
C ARG A 237 23.72 22.59 7.74
N GLU A 238 24.07 23.28 8.82
CA GLU A 238 25.32 24.06 8.90
C GLU A 238 26.55 23.14 8.85
N ASP A 239 26.47 21.96 9.48
CA ASP A 239 27.57 21.00 9.49
C ASP A 239 27.75 20.38 8.08
N VAL A 240 26.64 20.09 7.39
CA VAL A 240 26.65 19.62 6.01
C VAL A 240 27.23 20.69 5.07
N GLN A 241 26.87 21.96 5.24
CA GLN A 241 27.44 23.08 4.46
C GLN A 241 28.93 23.24 4.72
N ALA A 242 29.36 23.19 5.98
CA ALA A 242 30.77 23.28 6.34
C ALA A 242 31.58 22.14 5.71
N ARG A 243 31.06 20.91 5.71
CA ARG A 243 31.71 19.76 5.06
C ARG A 243 31.72 19.85 3.54
N ALA A 244 30.64 20.30 2.92
CA ALA A 244 30.58 20.53 1.49
C ALA A 244 31.59 21.61 1.06
N GLY A 245 31.70 22.69 1.84
CA GLY A 245 32.69 23.76 1.63
C GLY A 245 34.13 23.25 1.70
N ALA A 246 34.46 22.45 2.72
CA ALA A 246 35.78 21.85 2.87
C ALA A 246 36.16 20.97 1.66
N LEU A 247 35.23 20.16 1.14
CA LEU A 247 35.45 19.38 -0.08
C LEU A 247 35.67 20.24 -1.33
N GLY A 248 35.02 21.39 -1.41
CA GLY A 248 35.24 22.36 -2.49
C GLY A 248 36.66 22.93 -2.46
N VAL A 249 37.16 23.26 -1.27
CA VAL A 249 38.52 23.76 -1.06
C VAL A 249 39.56 22.68 -1.38
N ASP A 250 39.39 21.45 -0.90
CA ASP A 250 40.31 20.34 -1.18
C ASP A 250 40.41 20.05 -2.69
N ARG A 251 39.30 20.15 -3.43
CA ARG A 251 39.29 20.00 -4.89
C ARG A 251 40.02 21.12 -5.61
N LEU A 252 39.88 22.36 -5.12
CA LEU A 252 40.60 23.52 -5.67
C LEU A 252 42.10 23.40 -5.44
N LEU A 253 42.53 23.02 -4.22
CA LEU A 253 43.94 22.80 -3.90
C LEU A 253 44.53 21.66 -4.74
N ALA A 254 43.84 20.53 -4.84
CA ALA A 254 44.29 19.42 -5.69
C ALA A 254 44.39 19.82 -7.18
N ALA A 255 43.48 20.64 -7.68
CA ALA A 255 43.54 21.15 -9.06
C ALA A 255 44.75 22.06 -9.27
N MET A 256 45.03 22.98 -8.33
CA MET A 256 46.20 23.86 -8.38
C MET A 256 47.52 23.07 -8.32
N ASP A 257 47.60 22.01 -7.52
CA ASP A 257 48.78 21.14 -7.44
C ASP A 257 49.02 20.39 -8.76
N THR A 258 47.96 19.93 -9.45
CA THR A 258 48.09 19.33 -10.79
C THR A 258 48.51 20.34 -11.87
N GLU A 259 48.07 21.59 -11.79
CA GLU A 259 48.52 22.64 -12.72
C GLU A 259 50.00 23.01 -12.45
N GLY A 260 50.41 23.10 -11.19
CA GLY A 260 51.82 23.31 -10.82
C GLY A 260 52.73 22.19 -11.31
N ALA A 261 52.33 20.93 -11.11
CA ALA A 261 53.06 19.76 -11.59
C ALA A 261 53.16 19.71 -13.13
N ALA A 262 52.14 20.18 -13.85
CA ALA A 262 52.16 20.26 -15.31
C ALA A 262 53.09 21.37 -15.83
N VAL A 263 53.18 22.49 -15.11
CA VAL A 263 54.11 23.59 -15.43
C VAL A 263 55.56 23.17 -15.16
N ASP A 264 55.83 22.49 -14.04
CA ASP A 264 57.17 21.99 -13.71
C ASP A 264 57.65 20.87 -14.65
N ALA A 265 56.73 20.07 -15.21
CA ALA A 265 57.06 19.06 -16.21
C ALA A 265 57.31 19.63 -17.62
N ALA A 266 56.92 20.88 -17.87
CA ALA A 266 57.08 21.57 -19.15
C ALA A 266 58.29 22.52 -19.20
N ALA A 267 58.96 22.74 -18.07
CA ALA A 267 60.18 23.53 -17.91
C ALA A 267 61.45 22.67 -17.97
#